data_AF-A0A954XCP8-F1
#
_entry.id   AF-A0A954XCP8-F1
#
_cell.length_a   1.000
_cell.length_b   1.000
_cell.length_c   1.000
_cell.angle_alpha   90.00
_cell.angle_beta   90.00
_cell.angle_gamma   90.00
#
_symmetry.space_group_name_H-M   'P 1'
#
loop_
_entity.id
_entity.type
_entity.pdbx_description
1 polymer ?
#
loop_
_entity_poly.entity_id
_entity_poly.type
_entity_poly.pdbx_seq_one_letter_code
_entity_poly.pdbx_strand_id
1 'polypeptide(L)'
;MRYRHGYFESMNVGKGMLAGLIAGAAGTYVMTKMQPHIKQWTEEMVGGCGSGGSGESERSGGGESSAPATEQVATAVAEPVVQRELSRAEREFGSNAVHYGFGTVMGGVYGVMAEVAPPITGLVGLPAGALLFAVADEAAVPAAGLSDPPSETPMKTHLHGLVSHLVYGATVEICRKILRPLV
;
A
#
# COMPACT_ATOMS: atom_id res chain seq x y z
N MET A 1 -0.86 -4.28 -45.89
CA MET A 1 -1.40 -3.36 -44.87
C MET A 1 -2.72 -3.91 -44.34
N ARG A 2 -2.66 -4.82 -43.36
CA ARG A 2 -3.78 -5.35 -42.56
C ARG A 2 -3.17 -6.26 -41.49
N TYR A 3 -3.83 -6.37 -40.34
CA TYR A 3 -3.47 -7.13 -39.12
C TYR A 3 -2.64 -6.38 -38.06
N ARG A 4 -3.25 -5.38 -37.42
CA ARG A 4 -2.83 -4.85 -36.11
C ARG A 4 -4.02 -4.56 -35.20
N HIS A 5 -5.01 -5.46 -35.19
CA HIS A 5 -6.22 -5.36 -34.37
C HIS A 5 -6.53 -6.59 -33.50
N GLY A 6 -5.65 -7.61 -33.47
CA GLY A 6 -5.90 -8.86 -32.72
C GLY A 6 -4.91 -9.18 -31.59
N TYR A 7 -3.88 -8.37 -31.34
CA TYR A 7 -2.84 -8.70 -30.35
C TYR A 7 -3.27 -8.53 -28.89
N PHE A 8 -4.37 -7.82 -28.62
CA PHE A 8 -4.93 -7.69 -27.28
C PHE A 8 -5.86 -8.84 -26.88
N GLU A 9 -6.42 -9.58 -27.83
CA GLU A 9 -7.32 -10.72 -27.58
C GLU A 9 -6.59 -12.00 -27.13
N SER A 10 -5.28 -12.12 -27.34
CA SER A 10 -4.48 -13.30 -26.96
C SER A 10 -3.62 -13.13 -25.71
N MET A 11 -3.55 -11.92 -25.13
CA MET A 11 -3.00 -11.72 -23.80
C MET A 11 -4.15 -11.88 -22.81
N ASN A 12 -4.03 -12.80 -21.86
CA ASN A 12 -5.08 -13.02 -20.87
C ASN A 12 -5.06 -11.91 -19.79
N VAL A 13 -5.16 -10.65 -20.21
CA VAL A 13 -5.13 -9.46 -19.36
C VAL A 13 -6.23 -9.54 -18.29
N GLY A 14 -7.41 -10.07 -18.63
CA GLY A 14 -8.47 -10.32 -17.66
C GLY A 14 -8.09 -11.30 -16.55
N LYS A 15 -7.34 -12.36 -16.88
CA LYS A 15 -6.81 -13.32 -15.90
C LYS A 15 -5.71 -12.70 -15.05
N GLY A 16 -4.83 -11.91 -15.67
CA GLY A 16 -3.81 -11.12 -14.97
C GLY A 16 -4.44 -10.17 -13.97
N MET A 17 -5.45 -9.41 -14.39
CA MET A 17 -6.20 -8.49 -13.54
C MET A 17 -6.90 -9.22 -12.38
N LEU A 18 -7.63 -10.31 -12.65
CA LEU A 18 -8.33 -11.07 -11.61
C LEU A 18 -7.36 -11.66 -10.58
N ALA A 19 -6.30 -12.32 -11.04
CA ALA A 19 -5.24 -12.82 -10.15
C ALA A 19 -4.59 -11.67 -9.36
N GLY A 20 -4.40 -10.52 -10.01
CA GLY A 20 -3.89 -9.30 -9.40
C GLY A 20 -4.79 -8.73 -8.31
N LEU A 21 -6.10 -8.64 -8.53
CA LEU A 21 -7.07 -8.14 -7.54
C LEU A 21 -7.04 -8.99 -6.26
N ILE A 22 -7.10 -10.31 -6.41
CA ILE A 22 -7.03 -11.25 -5.28
C ILE A 22 -5.67 -11.14 -4.58
N ALA A 23 -4.59 -11.04 -5.35
CA ALA A 23 -3.24 -10.88 -4.82
C ALA A 23 -3.04 -9.54 -4.10
N GLY A 24 -3.66 -8.45 -4.58
CA GLY A 24 -3.68 -7.13 -3.95
C GLY A 24 -4.33 -7.16 -2.57
N ALA A 25 -5.52 -7.77 -2.47
CA ALA A 25 -6.20 -7.95 -1.20
C ALA A 25 -5.36 -8.79 -0.21
N ALA A 26 -4.74 -9.88 -0.69
CA ALA A 26 -3.82 -10.70 0.11
C ALA A 26 -2.57 -9.92 0.53
N GLY A 27 -1.99 -9.12 -0.37
CA GLY A 27 -0.85 -8.25 -0.10
C GLY A 27 -1.13 -7.24 0.99
N THR A 28 -2.27 -6.55 0.92
CA THR A 28 -2.70 -5.61 1.96
C THR A 28 -2.90 -6.30 3.30
N TYR A 29 -3.51 -7.48 3.31
CA TYR A 29 -3.67 -8.28 4.53
C TYR A 29 -2.33 -8.65 5.16
N VAL A 30 -1.39 -9.19 4.38
CA VAL A 30 -0.06 -9.59 4.86
C VAL A 30 0.73 -8.40 5.37
N MET A 31 0.76 -7.30 4.60
CA MET A 31 1.41 -6.05 5.01
C MET A 31 0.85 -5.56 6.35
N THR A 32 -0.48 -5.52 6.51
CA THR A 32 -1.14 -5.08 7.76
C THR A 32 -0.75 -5.97 8.95
N LYS A 33 -0.67 -7.28 8.76
CA LYS A 33 -0.25 -8.22 9.82
C LYS A 33 1.24 -8.10 10.16
N MET A 34 2.06 -7.73 9.19
CA MET A 34 3.50 -7.57 9.38
C MET A 34 3.90 -6.22 9.96
N GLN A 35 3.03 -5.21 9.94
CA GLN A 35 3.32 -3.86 10.45
C GLN A 35 3.94 -3.82 11.85
N PRO A 36 3.44 -4.56 12.87
CA PRO A 36 4.07 -4.55 14.20
C PRO A 36 5.52 -5.03 14.18
N HIS A 37 5.81 -6.05 13.37
CA HIS A 37 7.14 -6.62 13.24
C HIS A 37 8.09 -5.72 12.44
N ILE A 38 7.58 -5.11 11.36
CA ILE A 38 8.36 -4.16 10.55
C ILE A 38 8.70 -2.94 11.40
N LYS A 39 7.74 -2.40 12.16
CA LYS A 39 7.95 -1.26 13.05
C LYS A 39 9.06 -1.56 14.07
N GLN A 40 8.95 -2.67 14.79
CA GLN A 40 9.96 -3.09 15.75
C GLN A 40 11.35 -3.19 15.10
N TRP A 41 11.45 -3.87 13.94
CA TRP A 41 12.72 -4.03 13.24
C TRP A 41 13.32 -2.71 12.75
N THR A 42 12.49 -1.79 12.24
CA THR A 42 12.95 -0.46 11.82
C THR A 42 13.41 0.40 13.00
N GLU A 43 12.75 0.27 14.14
CA GLU A 43 13.14 0.96 15.38
C GLU A 43 14.48 0.44 15.91
N GLU A 44 14.72 -0.88 15.86
CA GLU A 44 16.00 -1.48 16.24
C GLU A 44 17.16 -1.05 15.32
N MET A 45 16.95 -1.05 14.00
CA MET A 45 18.01 -0.69 13.04
C MET A 45 18.38 0.80 13.08
N VAL A 46 17.40 1.68 13.28
CA VAL A 46 17.64 3.13 13.35
C VAL A 46 18.05 3.55 14.78
N GLY A 47 17.55 2.86 15.81
CA GLY A 47 17.90 3.07 17.22
C GLY A 47 19.30 2.58 17.59
N GLY A 48 19.87 1.63 16.83
CA GLY A 48 21.24 1.16 17.01
C GLY A 48 22.35 2.20 16.73
N CYS A 49 22.01 3.34 16.11
CA CYS A 49 22.96 4.43 15.84
C CYS A 49 22.84 5.64 16.79
N GLY A 50 22.04 5.55 17.87
CA GLY A 50 21.83 6.66 18.81
C GLY A 50 21.78 6.19 20.26
N SER A 51 22.76 6.66 21.05
CA SER A 51 22.87 6.46 22.50
C SER A 51 21.57 6.72 23.28
N GLY A 52 21.24 5.79 24.19
CA GLY A 52 20.62 6.02 25.51
C GLY A 52 19.41 6.95 25.62
N GLY A 53 18.23 6.36 25.86
CA GLY A 53 17.06 7.09 26.33
C GLY A 53 15.87 6.18 26.63
N SER A 54 15.69 5.89 27.92
CA SER A 54 14.47 5.49 28.65
C SER A 54 13.17 5.33 27.88
N GLY A 55 12.49 4.20 28.14
CA GLY A 55 11.27 3.82 27.46
C GLY A 55 10.06 4.70 27.74
N GLU A 56 9.05 4.52 26.89
CA GLU A 56 7.66 4.80 27.20
C GLU A 56 6.79 3.90 26.32
N SER A 57 6.29 2.82 26.93
CA SER A 57 5.02 2.25 26.53
C SER A 57 3.96 3.19 27.08
N GLU A 58 3.28 3.95 26.22
CA GLU A 58 1.83 4.22 26.29
C GLU A 58 1.40 5.36 25.34
N ARG A 59 0.23 5.13 24.75
CA ARG A 59 -0.78 6.12 24.33
C ARG A 59 -0.56 6.93 23.05
N SER A 60 -1.52 6.70 22.15
CA SER A 60 -2.16 7.71 21.31
C SER A 60 -2.07 9.13 21.89
N GLY A 61 -1.54 10.05 21.08
CA GLY A 61 -1.78 11.48 21.19
C GLY A 61 -0.55 12.30 21.54
N GLY A 62 -0.03 13.05 20.57
CA GLY A 62 0.77 14.26 20.87
C GLY A 62 1.91 14.55 19.90
N GLY A 63 1.57 15.08 18.73
CA GLY A 63 2.52 15.70 17.80
C GLY A 63 1.86 15.89 16.45
N GLU A 64 0.87 16.79 16.37
CA GLU A 64 0.18 17.34 15.18
C GLU A 64 0.12 16.48 13.90
N SER A 65 0.07 15.15 14.02
CA SER A 65 -0.10 14.27 12.89
C SER A 65 -1.58 14.24 12.57
N SER A 66 -1.95 14.91 11.49
CA SER A 66 -3.24 14.73 10.82
C SER A 66 -3.60 13.25 10.78
N ALA A 67 -4.89 12.91 10.89
CA ALA A 67 -5.36 11.53 10.83
C ALA A 67 -4.72 10.78 9.63
N PRO A 68 -4.54 9.44 9.68
CA PRO A 68 -4.02 8.69 8.53
C PRO A 68 -4.73 9.09 7.24
N ALA A 69 -3.99 9.20 6.12
CA ALA A 69 -4.56 9.63 4.84
C ALA A 69 -5.82 8.83 4.44
N THR A 70 -5.85 7.53 4.74
CA THR A 70 -7.01 6.65 4.53
C THR A 70 -8.21 7.03 5.40
N GLU A 71 -7.97 7.47 6.63
CA GLU A 71 -9.01 7.98 7.53
C GLU A 71 -9.54 9.34 7.06
N GLN A 72 -8.66 10.23 6.60
CA GLN A 72 -9.06 11.52 6.04
C GLN A 72 -9.94 11.34 4.79
N VAL A 73 -9.54 10.46 3.86
CA VAL A 73 -10.34 10.13 2.68
C VAL A 73 -11.68 9.51 3.07
N ALA A 74 -11.68 8.54 3.99
CA ALA A 74 -12.91 7.90 4.43
C ALA A 74 -13.89 8.88 5.08
N THR A 75 -13.36 9.76 5.94
CA THR A 75 -14.13 10.80 6.64
C THR A 75 -14.68 11.82 5.65
N ALA A 76 -13.85 12.31 4.72
CA ALA A 76 -14.26 13.28 3.70
C ALA A 76 -15.37 12.75 2.78
N VAL A 77 -15.41 11.44 2.51
CA VAL A 77 -16.46 10.80 1.70
C VAL A 77 -17.72 10.55 2.51
N ALA A 78 -17.61 10.10 3.76
CA ALA A 78 -18.75 9.62 4.53
C ALA A 78 -19.48 10.70 5.34
N GLU A 79 -18.80 11.70 5.91
CA GLU A 79 -19.45 12.74 6.72
C GLU A 79 -20.51 13.55 5.95
N PRO A 80 -20.31 13.93 4.66
CA PRO A 80 -21.36 14.61 3.88
C PRO A 80 -22.63 13.78 3.67
N VAL A 81 -22.49 12.44 3.65
CA VAL A 81 -23.60 11.51 3.44
C VAL A 81 -24.33 11.21 4.75
N VAL A 82 -23.56 10.99 5.82
CA VAL A 82 -24.07 10.62 7.14
C VAL A 82 -24.56 11.85 7.93
N GLN A 83 -24.15 13.06 7.52
CA GLN A 83 -24.51 14.35 8.12
C GLN A 83 -24.18 14.49 9.61
N ARG A 84 -23.17 13.76 10.07
CA ARG A 84 -22.58 13.87 11.41
C ARG A 84 -21.13 13.44 11.37
N GLU A 85 -20.39 13.80 12.42
CA GLU A 85 -19.06 13.26 12.64
C GLU A 85 -19.11 11.74 12.80
N LEU A 86 -18.11 11.08 12.23
CA LEU A 86 -17.93 9.64 12.38
C LEU A 86 -17.38 9.33 13.78
N SER A 87 -17.90 8.27 14.39
CA SER A 87 -17.31 7.68 15.58
C SER A 87 -15.93 7.11 15.26
N ARG A 88 -15.08 6.91 16.28
CA ARG A 88 -13.75 6.31 16.12
C ARG A 88 -13.80 4.96 15.38
N ALA A 89 -14.79 4.12 15.70
CA ALA A 89 -14.97 2.82 15.06
C ALA A 89 -15.33 2.96 13.56
N GLU A 90 -16.12 3.96 13.19
CA GLU A 90 -16.48 4.23 11.80
C GLU A 90 -15.31 4.80 10.99
N ARG A 91 -14.52 5.69 11.61
CA ARG A 91 -13.27 6.21 11.02
C ARG A 91 -12.26 5.09 10.79
N GLU A 92 -12.09 4.20 11.77
CA GLU A 92 -11.21 3.04 11.65
C GLU A 92 -11.71 2.06 10.57
N PHE A 93 -13.00 1.77 10.54
CA PHE A 93 -13.59 0.92 9.49
C PHE A 93 -13.42 1.54 8.11
N GLY A 94 -13.72 2.83 7.96
CA GLY A 94 -13.58 3.55 6.71
C GLY A 94 -12.12 3.62 6.24
N SER A 95 -11.20 3.90 7.15
CA SER A 95 -9.76 3.88 6.89
C SER A 95 -9.30 2.52 6.36
N ASN A 96 -9.72 1.43 7.02
CA ASN A 96 -9.43 0.08 6.56
C ASN A 96 -10.08 -0.20 5.20
N ALA A 97 -11.32 0.21 4.98
CA ALA A 97 -12.00 0.01 3.70
C ALA A 97 -11.26 0.71 2.54
N VAL A 98 -10.81 1.95 2.74
CA VAL A 98 -10.00 2.68 1.76
C VAL A 98 -8.66 1.97 1.54
N HIS A 99 -7.99 1.52 2.60
CA HIS A 99 -6.69 0.84 2.50
C HIS A 99 -6.78 -0.49 1.71
N TYR A 100 -7.74 -1.35 2.07
CA TYR A 100 -7.98 -2.61 1.37
C TYR A 100 -8.49 -2.40 -0.05
N GLY A 101 -9.35 -1.41 -0.27
CA GLY A 101 -9.84 -1.04 -1.60
C GLY A 101 -8.70 -0.61 -2.52
N PHE A 102 -7.86 0.32 -2.04
CA PHE A 102 -6.70 0.81 -2.78
C PHE A 102 -5.72 -0.32 -3.11
N GLY A 103 -5.30 -1.12 -2.12
CA GLY A 103 -4.39 -2.24 -2.35
C GLY A 103 -4.97 -3.30 -3.29
N THR A 104 -6.26 -3.61 -3.19
CA THR A 104 -6.92 -4.52 -4.14
C THR A 104 -6.83 -3.99 -5.57
N VAL A 105 -7.18 -2.72 -5.80
CA VAL A 105 -7.10 -2.09 -7.12
C VAL A 105 -5.67 -2.07 -7.65
N MET A 106 -4.69 -1.68 -6.82
CA MET A 106 -3.29 -1.64 -7.23
C MET A 106 -2.72 -3.03 -7.53
N GLY A 107 -3.17 -4.08 -6.84
CA GLY A 107 -2.88 -5.46 -7.21
C GLY A 107 -3.45 -5.83 -8.58
N GLY A 108 -4.68 -5.39 -8.90
CA GLY A 108 -5.28 -5.55 -10.22
C GLY A 108 -4.47 -4.86 -11.33
N VAL A 109 -4.07 -3.61 -11.10
CA VAL A 109 -3.17 -2.84 -12.00
C VAL A 109 -1.86 -3.59 -12.20
N TYR A 110 -1.23 -4.06 -11.11
CA TYR A 110 -0.01 -4.85 -11.18
C TYR A 110 -0.22 -6.14 -11.99
N GLY A 111 -1.35 -6.82 -11.80
CA GLY A 111 -1.73 -8.02 -12.55
C GLY A 111 -1.87 -7.78 -14.06
N VAL A 112 -2.45 -6.65 -14.47
CA VAL A 112 -2.46 -6.22 -15.88
C VAL A 112 -1.05 -5.96 -16.38
N MET A 113 -0.26 -5.20 -15.61
CA MET A 113 1.12 -4.86 -15.98
C MET A 113 2.01 -6.09 -16.10
N ALA A 114 1.80 -7.12 -15.29
CA ALA A 114 2.54 -8.38 -15.38
C ALA A 114 2.32 -9.13 -16.71
N GLU A 115 1.16 -8.95 -17.35
CA GLU A 115 0.87 -9.56 -18.65
C GLU A 115 1.44 -8.73 -19.82
N VAL A 116 1.40 -7.39 -19.73
CA VAL A 116 1.80 -6.50 -20.84
C VAL A 116 3.26 -6.03 -20.75
N ALA A 117 3.85 -6.07 -19.56
CA ALA A 117 5.23 -5.66 -19.28
C ALA A 117 5.89 -6.63 -18.28
N PRO A 118 6.24 -7.86 -18.70
CA PRO A 118 6.78 -8.90 -17.83
C PRO A 118 7.97 -8.50 -16.93
N PRO A 119 8.88 -7.58 -17.32
CA PRO A 119 9.95 -7.12 -16.43
C PRO A 119 9.48 -6.58 -15.07
N ILE A 120 8.23 -6.12 -14.95
CA ILE A 120 7.65 -5.65 -13.67
C ILE A 120 7.53 -6.76 -12.61
N THR A 121 7.61 -8.02 -13.04
CA THR A 121 7.61 -9.21 -12.16
C THR A 121 8.99 -9.56 -11.60
N GLY A 122 10.03 -8.87 -12.06
CA GLY A 122 11.41 -9.05 -11.61
C GLY A 122 11.56 -8.87 -10.10
N LEU A 123 12.54 -9.57 -9.52
CA LEU A 123 12.81 -9.56 -8.07
C LEU A 123 11.55 -9.79 -7.21
N VAL A 124 10.66 -10.68 -7.66
CA VAL A 124 9.41 -11.02 -6.94
C VAL A 124 8.53 -9.79 -6.69
N GLY A 125 8.48 -8.81 -7.61
CA GLY A 125 7.59 -7.65 -7.46
C GLY A 125 8.06 -6.58 -6.46
N LEU A 126 9.25 -6.72 -5.88
CA LEU A 126 9.86 -5.69 -5.02
C LEU A 126 9.94 -4.31 -5.70
N PRO A 127 10.37 -4.19 -6.98
CA PRO A 127 10.44 -2.88 -7.63
C PRO A 127 9.08 -2.21 -7.77
N ALA A 128 8.02 -3.00 -7.98
CA ALA A 128 6.66 -2.47 -8.07
C ALA A 128 6.13 -1.99 -6.71
N GLY A 129 6.46 -2.71 -5.63
CA GLY A 129 6.21 -2.25 -4.27
C GLY A 129 6.92 -0.92 -3.97
N ALA A 130 8.22 -0.84 -4.26
CA ALA A 130 9.00 0.39 -4.07
C ALA A 130 8.47 1.56 -4.91
N LEU A 131 8.07 1.31 -6.16
CA LEU A 131 7.46 2.32 -7.01
C LEU A 131 6.11 2.78 -6.45
N LEU A 132 5.29 1.86 -5.96
CA LEU A 132 4.01 2.20 -5.33
C LEU A 132 4.21 3.10 -4.12
N PHE A 133 5.18 2.79 -3.25
CA PHE A 133 5.56 3.65 -2.13
C PHE A 133 5.97 5.05 -2.60
N ALA A 134 6.89 5.14 -3.56
CA ALA A 134 7.37 6.43 -4.05
C ALA A 134 6.26 7.29 -4.70
N VAL A 135 5.29 6.64 -5.35
CA VAL A 135 4.19 7.35 -6.01
C VAL A 135 3.08 7.70 -5.02
N ALA A 136 2.69 6.78 -4.14
CA ALA A 136 1.59 6.99 -3.20
C ALA A 136 2.06 7.83 -2.01
N ASP A 137 2.97 7.29 -1.21
CA ASP A 137 3.36 7.83 0.10
C ASP A 137 4.27 9.05 -0.03
N GLU A 138 5.15 9.07 -1.03
CA GLU A 138 6.14 10.16 -1.18
C GLU A 138 5.69 11.27 -2.14
N ALA A 139 4.58 11.09 -2.87
CA ALA A 139 4.13 12.06 -3.85
C ALA A 139 2.62 12.32 -3.81
N ALA A 140 1.78 11.34 -4.10
CA ALA A 140 0.34 11.56 -4.29
C ALA A 140 -0.37 11.97 -2.98
N VAL A 141 -0.08 11.29 -1.88
CA VAL A 141 -0.67 11.57 -0.56
C VAL A 141 -0.23 12.94 -0.04
N PRO A 142 1.08 13.30 -0.03
CA PRO A 142 1.51 14.65 0.30
C PRO A 142 0.96 15.74 -0.63
N ALA A 143 0.93 15.49 -1.95
CA ALA A 143 0.41 16.46 -2.92
C ALA A 143 -1.09 16.71 -2.75
N ALA A 144 -1.83 15.73 -2.22
CA ALA A 144 -3.23 15.87 -1.85
C ALA A 144 -3.43 16.57 -0.48
N GLY A 145 -2.36 16.91 0.24
CA GLY A 145 -2.42 17.48 1.58
C GLY A 145 -2.88 16.51 2.67
N LEU A 146 -2.80 15.19 2.39
CA LEU A 146 -3.27 14.14 3.29
C LEU A 146 -2.16 13.60 4.22
N SER A 147 -0.91 14.04 4.02
CA SER A 147 0.22 13.79 4.91
C SER A 147 1.23 14.94 4.82
N ASP A 148 2.17 14.96 5.76
CA ASP A 148 3.33 15.85 5.73
C ASP A 148 4.19 15.58 4.47
N PRO A 149 4.92 16.59 3.96
CA PRO A 149 5.83 16.39 2.84
C PRO A 149 6.99 15.45 3.22
N PRO A 150 7.60 14.75 2.25
CA PRO A 150 8.74 13.86 2.49
C PRO A 150 9.92 14.52 3.21
N SER A 151 10.15 15.80 2.97
CA SER A 151 11.26 16.55 3.60
C SER A 151 11.10 16.74 5.11
N GLU A 152 9.86 16.64 5.62
CA GLU A 152 9.54 16.81 7.04
C GLU A 152 9.27 15.47 7.73
N THR A 153 9.22 14.39 6.96
CA THR A 153 8.96 13.04 7.46
C THR A 153 10.26 12.39 7.98
N PRO A 154 10.27 11.80 9.18
CA PRO A 154 11.45 11.13 9.69
C PRO A 154 11.92 9.96 8.81
N MET A 155 13.24 9.78 8.64
CA MET A 155 13.85 8.70 7.85
C MET A 155 13.33 7.29 8.23
N LYS A 156 13.07 7.07 9.53
CA LYS A 156 12.48 5.81 10.03
C LYS A 156 11.09 5.54 9.46
N THR A 157 10.29 6.58 9.25
CA THR A 157 8.94 6.49 8.70
C THR A 157 9.00 6.12 7.22
N HIS A 158 9.92 6.72 6.46
CA HIS A 158 10.18 6.32 5.06
C HIS A 158 10.63 4.87 4.96
N LEU A 159 11.58 4.44 5.81
CA LEU A 159 12.07 3.06 5.80
C LEU A 159 10.95 2.07 6.14
N HIS A 160 10.15 2.38 7.16
CA HIS A 160 8.98 1.59 7.52
C HIS A 160 7.96 1.49 6.38
N GLY A 161 7.62 2.61 5.75
CA GLY A 161 6.70 2.67 4.60
C GLY A 161 7.22 1.86 3.42
N LEU A 162 8.50 2.03 3.08
CA LEU A 162 9.16 1.31 2.00
C LEU A 162 9.16 -0.20 2.24
N VAL A 163 9.58 -0.66 3.42
CA VAL A 163 9.63 -2.09 3.74
C VAL A 163 8.23 -2.70 3.71
N SER A 164 7.23 -1.99 4.22
CA SER A 164 5.83 -2.44 4.16
C SER A 164 5.36 -2.61 2.71
N HIS A 165 5.71 -1.67 1.82
CA HIS A 165 5.40 -1.76 0.41
C HIS A 165 6.20 -2.82 -0.35
N LEU A 166 7.44 -3.11 0.07
CA LEU A 166 8.21 -4.24 -0.45
C LEU A 166 7.54 -5.58 -0.09
N VAL A 167 7.07 -5.73 1.16
CA VAL A 167 6.30 -6.92 1.59
C VAL A 167 5.01 -7.04 0.80
N TYR A 168 4.30 -5.93 0.58
CA TYR A 168 3.12 -5.88 -0.28
C TYR A 168 3.45 -6.37 -1.69
N GLY A 169 4.44 -5.78 -2.37
CA GLY A 169 4.84 -6.14 -3.73
C GLY A 169 5.26 -7.60 -3.88
N ALA A 170 6.04 -8.10 -2.91
CA ALA A 170 6.43 -9.50 -2.81
C ALA A 170 5.23 -10.44 -2.72
N THR A 171 4.30 -10.12 -1.81
CA THR A 171 3.09 -10.93 -1.61
C THR A 171 2.22 -10.91 -2.85
N VAL A 172 2.01 -9.74 -3.46
CA VAL A 172 1.21 -9.61 -4.68
C VAL A 172 1.78 -10.48 -5.80
N GLU A 173 3.10 -10.43 -6.05
CA GLU A 173 3.67 -11.22 -7.14
C GLU A 173 3.63 -12.72 -6.86
N ILE A 174 3.90 -13.15 -5.63
CA ILE A 174 3.79 -14.57 -5.25
C ILE A 174 2.35 -15.07 -5.42
N CYS A 175 1.38 -14.36 -4.85
CA CYS A 175 -0.03 -14.73 -4.96
C CYS A 175 -0.51 -14.70 -6.41
N ARG A 176 -0.16 -13.67 -7.18
CA ARG A 176 -0.52 -13.57 -8.59
C ARG A 176 0.05 -14.73 -9.38
N LYS A 177 1.34 -15.08 -9.23
CA LYS A 177 1.96 -16.23 -9.91
C LYS A 177 1.22 -17.54 -9.62
N ILE A 178 0.78 -17.76 -8.38
CA ILE A 178 0.05 -18.96 -7.96
C ILE A 178 -1.37 -18.98 -8.53
N LEU A 179 -2.08 -17.85 -8.48
CA LEU A 179 -3.48 -17.75 -8.89
C LEU A 179 -3.66 -17.69 -10.41
N ARG A 180 -2.71 -17.10 -11.11
CA ARG A 180 -2.78 -16.87 -12.55
C ARG A 180 -3.06 -18.12 -13.41
N PRO A 181 -2.51 -19.31 -13.14
CA PRO A 181 -2.88 -20.53 -13.87
C PRO A 181 -4.24 -21.13 -13.45
N LEU A 182 -4.81 -20.70 -12.32
CA LEU A 182 -6.07 -21.22 -11.78
C LEU A 182 -7.31 -20.47 -12.28
N VAL A 183 -7.11 -19.25 -12.81
CA VAL A 183 -8.15 -18.39 -13.38
C VAL A 183 -8.07 -18.34 -14.90
#